data_AF-A0A7V5UFF2-F1
#
_entry.id   AF-A0A7V5UFF2-F1
#
_cell.length_a   1.000
_cell.length_b   1.000
_cell.length_c   1.000
_cell.angle_alpha   90.00
_cell.angle_beta   90.00
_cell.angle_gamma   90.00
#
_symmetry.space_group_name_H-M   'P 1'
#
loop_
_entity.id
_entity.type
_entity.pdbx_description
1 polymer ?
#
loop_
_entity_poly.entity_id
_entity_poly.type
_entity_poly.pdbx_seq_one_letter_code
_entity_poly.pdbx_strand_id
1 'polypeptide(L)'
;MKIIIKKEYDGQFYVGSCENVPGCYVQARSEDELRKRIHRALLIIKKSCQLKSQPFPTGSDRPILNLKIRFKDLSTDQLVKILESHQYHLEYMDEQSVLLVNTEFPFNRIHLPRSTSLSPLLVEKIFGKENTIWVGSRKNLKLSRSVS
;
A
#
# COMPACT_ATOMS: atom_id res chain seq x y z
N MET A 1 -4.09 1.58 17.51
CA MET A 1 -4.18 1.41 16.05
C MET A 1 -3.70 0.01 15.71
N LYS A 2 -4.51 -0.80 15.04
CA LYS A 2 -4.15 -2.17 14.71
C LYS A 2 -3.27 -2.19 13.47
N ILE A 3 -2.05 -2.70 13.63
CA ILE A 3 -1.08 -2.89 12.55
C ILE A 3 -1.18 -4.34 12.08
N ILE A 4 -1.30 -4.52 10.77
CA ILE A 4 -1.28 -5.83 10.11
C ILE A 4 0.06 -5.96 9.40
N ILE A 5 0.79 -7.03 9.70
CA ILE A 5 2.05 -7.38 9.05
C ILE A 5 1.88 -8.71 8.34
N LYS A 6 2.28 -8.78 7.07
CA LYS A 6 2.35 -10.01 6.30
C LYS A 6 3.72 -10.14 5.67
N LYS A 7 4.26 -11.36 5.64
CA LYS A 7 5.49 -11.67 4.91
C LYS A 7 5.12 -12.11 3.49
N GLU A 8 5.85 -11.62 2.50
CA GLU A 8 5.74 -12.08 1.12
C GLU A 8 6.11 -13.56 1.00
N TYR A 9 5.55 -14.22 -0.02
CA TYR A 9 5.78 -15.65 -0.26
C TYR A 9 7.25 -15.97 -0.57
N ASP A 10 7.96 -15.04 -1.21
CA ASP A 10 9.39 -15.18 -1.50
C ASP A 10 10.29 -14.85 -0.29
N GLY A 11 9.70 -14.36 0.80
CA GLY A 11 10.37 -13.95 2.02
C GLY A 11 11.22 -12.67 1.91
N GLN A 12 11.23 -11.99 0.75
CA GLN A 12 12.07 -10.81 0.52
C GLN A 12 11.55 -9.57 1.25
N PHE A 13 10.23 -9.43 1.33
CA PHE A 13 9.59 -8.27 1.93
C PHE A 13 8.59 -8.67 3.00
N TYR A 14 8.48 -7.80 3.99
CA TYR A 14 7.33 -7.66 4.86
C TYR A 14 6.49 -6.51 4.34
N VAL A 15 5.17 -6.64 4.44
CA VAL A 15 4.19 -5.65 4.06
C VAL A 15 3.38 -5.28 5.27
N GLY A 16 3.29 -3.98 5.52
CA GLY A 16 2.61 -3.41 6.67
C GLY A 16 1.45 -2.56 6.22
N SER A 17 0.29 -2.73 6.85
CA SER A 17 -0.80 -1.78 6.76
C SER A 17 -1.41 -1.48 8.13
N CYS A 18 -2.09 -0.34 8.25
CA CYS A 18 -2.84 0.00 9.44
C CYS A 18 -4.33 -0.20 9.17
N GLU A 19 -4.95 -1.15 9.87
CA GLU A 19 -6.35 -1.51 9.63
C GLU A 19 -7.27 -0.31 9.82
N ASN A 20 -6.98 0.55 10.81
CA ASN A 20 -7.78 1.74 11.14
C ASN A 20 -7.48 2.98 10.27
N VAL A 21 -6.41 2.93 9.46
CA VAL A 21 -5.97 4.04 8.61
C VAL A 21 -5.89 3.52 7.17
N PRO A 22 -7.00 3.54 6.44
CA PRO A 22 -7.04 3.10 5.05
C PRO A 22 -6.03 3.89 4.21
N GLY A 23 -5.43 3.22 3.22
CA GLY A 23 -4.40 3.82 2.37
C GLY A 23 -3.01 3.90 3.00
N CYS A 24 -2.79 3.44 4.24
CA CYS A 24 -1.45 3.40 4.84
C CYS A 24 -0.74 2.08 4.49
N TYR A 25 0.10 2.08 3.44
CA TYR A 25 0.88 0.90 3.04
C TYR A 25 2.38 1.16 3.12
N VAL A 26 3.11 0.16 3.60
CA VAL A 26 4.57 0.14 3.59
C VAL A 26 5.10 -1.26 3.28
N GLN A 27 6.35 -1.33 2.86
CA GLN A 27 7.10 -2.57 2.78
C GLN A 27 8.52 -2.39 3.32
N ALA A 28 9.15 -3.45 3.82
CA ALA A 28 10.52 -3.44 4.37
C ALA A 28 11.13 -4.85 4.31
N ARG A 29 12.44 -4.98 4.56
CA ARG A 29 13.11 -6.30 4.61
C ARG A 29 13.07 -6.96 5.98
N SER A 30 12.73 -6.21 7.03
CA SER A 30 12.57 -6.71 8.40
C SER A 30 11.33 -6.11 9.05
N GLU A 31 10.79 -6.80 10.06
CA GLU A 31 9.65 -6.29 10.84
C GLU A 31 9.98 -5.00 11.60
N ASP A 32 11.19 -4.88 12.14
CA ASP A 32 11.61 -3.68 12.87
C ASP A 32 11.66 -2.45 11.96
N GLU A 33 12.21 -2.61 10.76
CA GLU A 33 12.20 -1.56 9.75
C GLU A 33 10.77 -1.24 9.30
N LEU A 34 9.93 -2.27 9.13
CA LEU A 34 8.52 -2.09 8.77
C LEU A 34 7.78 -1.24 9.80
N ARG A 35 7.98 -1.49 11.09
CA ARG A 35 7.34 -0.71 12.18
C ARG A 35 7.76 0.76 12.13
N LYS A 36 9.04 1.03 11.91
CA LYS A 36 9.56 2.41 11.74
C LYS A 36 8.89 3.09 10.53
N ARG A 37 8.79 2.39 9.40
CA ARG A 37 8.15 2.90 8.18
C ARG A 37 6.66 3.16 8.38
N ILE A 38 5.93 2.28 9.08
CA ILE A 38 4.51 2.52 9.43
C ILE A 38 4.38 3.79 10.26
N HIS A 39 5.22 3.95 11.30
CA HIS A 39 5.15 5.14 12.15
C HIS A 39 5.39 6.43 11.33
N ARG A 40 6.38 6.42 10.45
CA ARG A 40 6.64 7.53 9.50
C ARG A 40 5.43 7.81 8.60
N ALA A 41 4.87 6.77 7.99
CA ALA A 41 3.70 6.88 7.12
C ALA A 41 2.50 7.52 7.83
N LEU A 42 2.23 7.10 9.07
CA LEU A 42 1.15 7.66 9.89
C LEU A 42 1.40 9.12 10.25
N LEU A 43 2.64 9.53 10.53
CA LEU A 43 2.99 10.93 10.78
C LEU A 43 2.79 11.80 9.53
N ILE A 44 3.16 11.30 8.35
CA ILE A 44 2.94 11.99 7.07
C ILE A 44 1.45 12.19 6.82
N ILE A 45 0.64 11.13 6.97
CA ILE A 45 -0.82 11.20 6.85
C ILE A 45 -1.40 12.20 7.86
N LYS A 46 -0.96 12.14 9.12
CA LYS A 46 -1.45 13.02 10.20
C LYS A 46 -1.16 14.48 9.89
N LYS A 47 0.06 14.79 9.44
CA LYS A 47 0.46 16.15 9.05
C LYS A 47 -0.39 16.67 7.89
N SER A 48 -0.62 15.84 6.88
CA SER A 48 -1.51 16.17 5.77
C SER A 48 -2.95 16.47 6.21
N CYS A 49 -3.53 15.65 7.09
CA CYS A 49 -4.85 15.91 7.66
C CYS A 49 -4.90 17.25 8.41
N GLN A 50 -3.90 17.53 9.24
CA GLN A 50 -3.81 18.77 10.01
C GLN A 50 -3.71 20.01 9.12
N LEU A 51 -2.88 19.96 8.07
CA LEU A 51 -2.72 21.08 7.12
C LEU A 51 -4.02 21.43 6.38
N LYS A 52 -4.90 20.45 6.19
CA LYS A 52 -6.20 20.62 5.50
C LYS A 52 -7.38 20.76 6.48
N SER A 53 -7.12 20.85 7.78
CA SER A 53 -8.15 20.87 8.83
C SER A 53 -9.15 19.70 8.73
N GLN A 54 -8.66 18.53 8.31
CA GLN A 54 -9.47 17.31 8.16
C GLN A 54 -9.24 16.36 9.34
N PRO A 55 -10.26 15.58 9.73
CA PRO A 55 -10.09 14.57 10.76
C PRO A 55 -9.09 13.50 10.32
N PHE A 56 -8.41 12.90 11.29
CA PHE A 56 -7.55 11.76 11.00
C PHE A 56 -8.40 10.54 10.59
N PRO A 57 -7.96 9.72 9.63
CA PRO A 57 -8.79 8.63 9.11
C PRO A 57 -9.16 7.62 10.20
N THR A 58 -10.40 7.16 10.16
CA THR A 58 -10.89 6.02 10.94
C THR A 58 -11.70 5.11 10.01
N GLY A 59 -11.44 3.81 10.06
CA GLY A 59 -12.16 2.83 9.25
C GLY A 59 -11.29 1.67 8.83
N SER A 60 -11.89 0.63 8.28
CA SER A 60 -11.17 -0.55 7.78
C SER A 60 -10.54 -0.29 6.41
N ASP A 61 -9.31 -0.76 6.25
CA ASP A 61 -8.61 -0.85 4.97
C ASP A 61 -9.43 -1.66 3.93
N ARG A 62 -9.64 -1.08 2.74
CA ARG A 62 -10.37 -1.66 1.60
C ARG A 62 -9.62 -1.38 0.29
N PRO A 63 -9.84 -2.18 -0.76
CA PRO A 63 -9.34 -1.86 -2.10
C PRO A 63 -9.72 -0.44 -2.50
N ILE A 64 -8.75 0.28 -3.05
CA ILE A 64 -8.86 1.67 -3.47
C ILE A 64 -9.39 1.76 -4.89
N LEU A 65 -8.89 0.88 -5.76
CA LEU A 65 -9.22 0.85 -7.18
C LEU A 65 -10.02 -0.41 -7.48
N ASN A 66 -11.12 -0.24 -8.22
CA ASN A 66 -11.86 -1.36 -8.79
C ASN A 66 -11.42 -1.61 -10.24
N LEU A 67 -10.15 -1.99 -10.42
CA LEU A 67 -9.52 -2.17 -11.73
C LEU A 67 -8.73 -3.47 -11.75
N LYS A 68 -8.89 -4.23 -12.83
CA LYS A 68 -8.06 -5.42 -13.06
C LYS A 68 -6.66 -5.00 -13.49
N ILE A 69 -5.64 -5.54 -12.82
CA ILE A 69 -4.24 -5.33 -13.16
C ILE A 69 -3.53 -6.67 -13.33
N ARG A 70 -2.73 -6.75 -14.41
CA ARG A 70 -1.80 -7.86 -14.65
C ARG A 70 -0.38 -7.31 -14.65
N PHE A 71 0.49 -7.82 -13.79
CA PHE A 71 1.83 -7.28 -13.62
C PHE A 71 2.84 -8.37 -13.28
N LYS A 72 4.10 -8.15 -13.69
CA LYS A 72 5.25 -8.94 -13.25
C LYS A 72 5.98 -8.21 -12.13
N ASP A 73 6.34 -6.96 -12.40
CA ASP A 73 6.96 -6.01 -11.50
C ASP A 73 6.19 -4.69 -11.62
N LEU A 74 6.04 -3.95 -10.51
CA LEU A 74 5.37 -2.66 -10.47
C LEU A 74 6.14 -1.73 -9.53
N SER A 75 6.62 -0.61 -10.03
CA SER A 75 7.28 0.42 -9.20
C SER A 75 6.26 1.41 -8.61
N THR A 76 6.68 2.15 -7.57
CA THR A 76 5.88 3.25 -7.02
C THR A 76 5.56 4.30 -8.07
N ASP A 77 6.51 4.62 -8.96
CA ASP A 77 6.29 5.62 -10.02
C ASP A 77 5.24 5.17 -11.04
N GLN A 78 5.20 3.89 -11.39
CA GLN A 78 4.15 3.34 -12.26
C GLN A 78 2.78 3.36 -11.55
N LEU A 79 2.74 3.01 -10.28
CA LEU A 79 1.51 3.01 -9.50
C LEU A 79 0.97 4.44 -9.28
N VAL A 80 1.84 5.42 -9.05
CA VAL A 80 1.48 6.85 -8.96
C VAL A 80 0.78 7.29 -10.24
N LYS A 81 1.33 6.99 -11.42
CA LYS A 81 0.69 7.33 -12.71
C LYS A 81 -0.71 6.72 -12.87
N ILE A 82 -0.90 5.48 -12.40
CA ILE A 82 -2.23 4.85 -12.40
C ILE A 82 -3.17 5.58 -11.46
N LEU A 83 -2.72 5.95 -10.26
CA LEU A 83 -3.55 6.68 -9.30
C LEU A 83 -3.88 8.10 -9.80
N GLU A 84 -2.94 8.77 -10.46
CA GLU A 84 -3.14 10.10 -11.06
C GLU A 84 -4.21 10.08 -12.17
N SER A 85 -4.27 9.02 -12.97
CA SER A 85 -5.36 8.85 -13.95
C SER A 85 -6.73 8.62 -13.30
N HIS A 86 -6.79 8.47 -11.98
CA HIS A 86 -7.99 8.29 -11.16
C HIS A 86 -8.13 9.42 -10.12
N GLN A 87 -7.72 10.64 -10.50
CA GLN A 87 -7.89 11.89 -9.73
C GLN A 87 -7.17 11.91 -8.38
N TYR A 88 -6.17 11.05 -8.16
CA TYR A 88 -5.23 11.24 -7.07
C TYR A 88 -4.14 12.23 -7.47
N HIS A 89 -3.71 13.05 -6.53
CA HIS A 89 -2.67 14.05 -6.74
C HIS A 89 -1.53 13.81 -5.77
N LEU A 90 -0.29 13.94 -6.25
CA LEU A 90 0.88 13.88 -5.39
C LEU A 90 0.88 15.06 -4.40
N GLU A 91 0.90 14.75 -3.11
CA GLU A 91 0.93 15.77 -2.05
C GLU A 91 2.26 15.78 -1.28
N TYR A 92 2.89 14.61 -1.16
CA TYR A 92 4.18 14.48 -0.49
C TYR A 92 5.04 13.43 -1.20
N MET A 93 6.33 13.71 -1.31
CA MET A 93 7.32 12.76 -1.77
C MET A 93 8.68 13.03 -1.11
N ASP A 94 9.29 11.98 -0.61
CA ASP A 94 10.71 11.96 -0.24
C ASP A 94 11.37 10.67 -0.77
N GLU A 95 12.56 10.33 -0.27
CA GLU A 95 13.30 9.13 -0.69
C GLU A 95 12.62 7.79 -0.31
N GLN A 96 11.71 7.79 0.67
CA GLN A 96 11.13 6.60 1.29
C GLN A 96 9.61 6.50 1.13
N SER A 97 8.94 7.63 0.93
CA SER A 97 7.51 7.78 1.10
C SER A 97 6.90 8.63 0.00
N VAL A 98 5.70 8.24 -0.41
CA VAL A 98 4.82 9.01 -1.29
C VAL A 98 3.46 9.11 -0.62
N LEU A 99 2.85 10.30 -0.62
CA LEU A 99 1.46 10.50 -0.26
C LEU A 99 0.71 11.05 -1.47
N LEU A 100 -0.36 10.37 -1.86
CA LEU A 100 -1.31 10.88 -2.84
C LEU A 100 -2.65 11.18 -2.17
N VAL A 101 -3.38 12.14 -2.73
CA VAL A 101 -4.68 12.57 -2.22
C VAL A 101 -5.74 12.69 -3.29
N ASN A 102 -6.98 12.32 -2.98
CA ASN A 102 -8.14 12.56 -3.84
C ASN A 102 -9.19 13.36 -3.06
N THR A 103 -9.68 14.47 -3.62
CA THR A 103 -10.59 15.40 -2.96
C THR A 103 -12.05 14.94 -2.90
N GLU A 104 -12.45 13.97 -3.73
CA GLU A 104 -13.85 13.59 -3.95
C GLU A 104 -14.30 12.38 -3.11
N PHE A 105 -13.44 11.78 -2.29
CA PHE A 105 -13.71 10.52 -1.59
C PHE A 105 -13.50 10.60 -0.06
N PRO A 106 -14.25 9.84 0.77
CA PRO A 106 -13.95 9.70 2.20
C PRO A 106 -12.58 9.05 2.48
N PHE A 107 -12.01 8.31 1.52
CA PHE A 107 -10.66 7.74 1.57
C PHE A 107 -9.70 8.57 0.72
N ASN A 108 -9.45 9.78 1.18
CA ASN A 108 -8.78 10.84 0.43
C ASN A 108 -7.25 10.77 0.44
N ARG A 109 -6.62 9.73 1.01
CA ARG A 109 -5.16 9.66 1.22
C ARG A 109 -4.62 8.25 1.01
N ILE A 110 -3.54 8.14 0.25
CA ILE A 110 -2.80 6.89 0.05
C ILE A 110 -1.32 7.17 0.28
N HIS A 111 -0.77 6.53 1.30
CA HIS A 111 0.66 6.44 1.51
C HIS A 111 1.22 5.17 0.83
N LEU A 112 2.28 5.35 0.05
CA LEU A 112 3.05 4.28 -0.58
C LEU A 112 4.53 4.37 -0.18
N PRO A 113 5.22 3.23 -0.06
CA PRO A 113 6.68 3.24 0.02
C PRO A 113 7.26 3.64 -1.35
N ARG A 114 8.38 4.37 -1.38
CA ARG A 114 9.20 4.52 -2.59
C ARG A 114 9.95 3.21 -2.84
N SER A 115 9.68 2.57 -3.97
CA SER A 115 10.34 1.34 -4.37
C SER A 115 10.32 1.20 -5.90
N THR A 116 11.40 0.65 -6.44
CA THR A 116 11.44 0.19 -7.84
C THR A 116 10.67 -1.12 -8.04
N SER A 117 10.38 -1.85 -6.95
CA SER A 117 9.61 -3.08 -6.94
C SER A 117 8.67 -3.11 -5.73
N LEU A 118 7.38 -2.90 -5.97
CA LEU A 118 6.34 -3.07 -4.98
C LEU A 118 6.02 -4.54 -4.80
N SER A 119 5.76 -4.92 -3.56
CA SER A 119 5.36 -6.28 -3.24
C SER A 119 3.97 -6.60 -3.83
N PRO A 120 3.74 -7.83 -4.33
CA PRO A 120 2.41 -8.24 -4.80
C PRO A 120 1.31 -8.07 -3.75
N LEU A 121 1.55 -8.38 -2.48
CA LEU A 121 0.56 -8.18 -1.41
C LEU A 121 0.18 -6.71 -1.23
N LEU A 122 1.12 -5.77 -1.43
CA LEU A 122 0.83 -4.34 -1.40
C LEU A 122 -0.05 -3.95 -2.59
N VAL A 123 0.24 -4.47 -3.79
CA VAL A 123 -0.60 -4.23 -4.98
C VAL A 123 -2.01 -4.79 -4.76
N GLU A 124 -2.15 -6.00 -4.21
CA GLU A 124 -3.45 -6.58 -3.87
C GLU A 124 -4.27 -5.72 -2.90
N LYS A 125 -3.62 -5.00 -1.99
CA LYS A 125 -4.32 -4.06 -1.09
C LYS A 125 -4.94 -2.88 -1.82
N ILE A 126 -4.32 -2.44 -2.91
CA ILE A 126 -4.76 -1.28 -3.68
C ILE A 126 -5.86 -1.65 -4.68
N PHE A 127 -5.70 -2.77 -5.39
CA PHE A 127 -6.62 -3.17 -6.46
C PHE A 127 -7.67 -4.20 -6.02
N GLY A 128 -7.46 -4.89 -4.89
CA GLY A 128 -8.22 -6.07 -4.50
C GLY A 128 -7.60 -7.35 -5.03
N LYS A 129 -7.65 -8.42 -4.24
CA LYS A 129 -7.02 -9.71 -4.56
C LYS A 129 -7.62 -10.33 -5.83
N GLU A 130 -8.93 -10.23 -5.97
CA GLU A 130 -9.73 -10.71 -7.10
C GLU A 130 -9.42 -9.98 -8.42
N ASN A 131 -8.86 -8.77 -8.33
CA ASN A 131 -8.52 -7.93 -9.47
C ASN A 131 -7.03 -7.98 -9.83
N THR A 132 -6.23 -8.73 -9.09
CA THR A 132 -4.78 -8.71 -9.19
C THR A 132 -4.26 -10.03 -9.78
N ILE A 133 -3.58 -9.96 -10.93
CA ILE A 133 -2.95 -11.11 -11.58
C ILE A 133 -1.44 -10.89 -11.64
N TRP A 134 -0.72 -11.52 -10.71
CA TRP A 134 0.74 -11.54 -10.73
C TRP A 134 1.27 -12.65 -11.66
N VAL A 135 2.18 -12.31 -12.58
CA VAL A 135 2.76 -13.24 -13.57
C VAL A 135 4.25 -13.52 -13.38
N GLY A 136 4.81 -13.23 -12.20
CA GLY A 136 6.20 -13.56 -11.89
C GLY A 136 6.47 -15.06 -11.74
N SER A 137 7.75 -15.43 -11.82
CA SER A 137 8.22 -16.81 -11.64
C SER A 137 7.96 -17.29 -10.20
N ARG A 138 7.06 -18.26 -10.06
CA ARG A 138 6.72 -18.94 -8.79
C ARG A 138 7.83 -19.91 -8.37
N LYS A 139 9.03 -19.42 -8.03
CA LYS A 139 10.13 -20.34 -7.66
C LYS A 139 9.97 -21.04 -6.31
N ASN A 140 8.97 -20.74 -5.48
CA ASN A 140 8.77 -21.40 -4.17
C ASN A 140 7.30 -21.43 -3.70
N LEU A 141 6.36 -21.91 -4.52
CA LEU A 141 5.03 -22.25 -4.03
C LEU A 141 5.03 -23.65 -3.41
N LYS A 142 5.37 -23.76 -2.12
CA LYS A 142 4.67 -24.76 -1.30
C LYS A 142 3.28 -24.21 -1.06
N LEU A 143 2.37 -24.50 -2.00
CA LEU A 143 0.94 -24.39 -1.78
C LEU A 143 0.62 -25.18 -0.51
N SER A 144 0.42 -24.49 0.61
CA SER A 144 -0.33 -25.08 1.71
C SER A 144 -1.72 -25.34 1.16
N ARG A 145 -1.97 -26.56 0.70
CA ARG A 145 -3.31 -27.09 0.53
C ARG A 145 -4.00 -26.91 1.88
N SER A 146 -4.91 -25.94 1.96
CA SER A 146 -5.97 -25.97 2.96
C SER A 146 -6.80 -27.21 2.64
N VAL A 147 -6.62 -28.23 3.49
CA VAL A 147 -7.48 -29.41 3.56
C VAL A 147 -8.90 -28.89 3.80
N SER A 148 -9.82 -29.24 2.92
CA SER A 148 -11.26 -29.21 3.14
C SER A 148 -11.75 -30.64 2.95
#